data_AF-A0A4R5XAH0-F1
#
_entry.id   AF-A0A4R5XAH0-F1
#
_cell.length_a   1.000
_cell.length_b   1.000
_cell.length_c   1.000
_cell.angle_alpha   90.00
_cell.angle_beta   90.00
_cell.angle_gamma   90.00
#
_symmetry.space_group_name_H-M   'P 1'
#
loop_
_entity.id
_entity.type
_entity.pdbx_description
1 polymer ?
#
loop_
_entity_poly.entity_id
_entity_poly.type
_entity_poly.pdbx_seq_one_letter_code
_entity_poly.pdbx_strand_id
1 'polypeptide(L)'
;MDTTITALAVLFALTLWHLHNRRHAGWLASSEGRFFVVCGYALVAIAAYWLEAAPTTSTWEWAFGNLWGLAAMVAFVIGFGHLNRATAEHAWAAQQVEAIEHSDAAAK
;
A
#
# COMPACT_ATOMS: atom_id res chain seq x y z
N MET A 1 -15.51 2.87 -26.19
CA MET A 1 -15.11 1.48 -25.90
C MET A 1 -13.73 1.45 -25.25
N ASP A 2 -12.79 2.24 -25.75
CA ASP A 2 -11.43 2.34 -25.20
C ASP A 2 -11.41 2.67 -23.70
N THR A 3 -12.25 3.60 -23.25
CA THR A 3 -12.33 4.00 -21.84
C THR A 3 -12.74 2.86 -20.90
N THR A 4 -13.62 1.98 -21.35
CA THR A 4 -14.08 0.83 -20.57
C THR A 4 -12.96 -0.20 -20.42
N ILE A 5 -12.13 -0.36 -21.46
CA ILE A 5 -10.99 -1.28 -21.45
C ILE A 5 -9.92 -0.77 -20.48
N THR A 6 -9.59 0.53 -20.54
CA THR A 6 -8.64 1.16 -19.61
C THR A 6 -9.08 1.01 -18.16
N ALA A 7 -10.35 1.30 -17.87
CA ALA A 7 -10.91 1.16 -16.52
C ALA A 7 -10.82 -0.28 -16.00
N LEU A 8 -11.18 -1.27 -16.84
CA LEU A 8 -11.06 -2.69 -16.47
C LEU A 8 -9.60 -3.10 -16.24
N ALA A 9 -8.67 -2.63 -17.08
CA ALA A 9 -7.24 -2.91 -16.91
C ALA A 9 -6.70 -2.34 -15.59
N VAL A 10 -7.06 -1.10 -15.24
CA VAL A 10 -6.67 -0.48 -13.96
C VAL A 10 -7.25 -1.25 -12.78
N LEU A 11 -8.53 -1.61 -12.81
CA LEU A 11 -9.15 -2.41 -11.76
C LEU A 11 -8.49 -3.78 -11.61
N PHE A 12 -8.18 -4.45 -12.73
CA PHE A 12 -7.52 -5.76 -12.70
C PHE A 12 -6.09 -5.66 -12.14
N ALA A 13 -5.33 -4.64 -12.55
CA ALA A 13 -4.00 -4.39 -12.02
C ALA A 13 -4.02 -4.08 -10.51
N LEU A 14 -4.94 -3.22 -10.06
CA LEU A 14 -5.08 -2.85 -8.66
C LEU A 14 -5.54 -4.01 -7.79
N THR A 15 -6.45 -4.86 -8.29
CA THR A 15 -6.92 -6.05 -7.56
C THR A 15 -5.81 -7.10 -7.43
N LEU A 16 -5.08 -7.38 -8.51
CA LEU A 16 -3.90 -8.27 -8.46
C LEU A 16 -2.83 -7.73 -7.50
N TRP A 17 -2.55 -6.42 -7.57
CA TRP A 17 -1.64 -5.78 -6.64
C TRP A 17 -2.13 -5.94 -5.20
N HIS A 18 -3.41 -5.69 -4.95
CA HIS A 18 -4.00 -5.84 -3.61
C HIS A 18 -3.85 -7.27 -3.08
N LEU A 19 -4.17 -8.28 -3.89
CA LEU A 19 -3.98 -9.69 -3.55
C LEU A 19 -2.52 -10.02 -3.21
N HIS A 20 -1.57 -9.45 -3.96
CA HIS A 20 -0.15 -9.59 -3.66
C HIS A 20 0.22 -8.93 -2.33
N ASN A 21 -0.18 -7.67 -2.11
CA ASN A 21 0.12 -6.90 -0.90
C ASN A 21 -0.50 -7.51 0.36
N ARG A 22 -1.67 -8.16 0.27
CA ARG A 22 -2.30 -8.84 1.41
C ARG A 22 -1.45 -9.98 1.98
N ARG A 23 -0.48 -10.49 1.23
CA ARG A 23 0.48 -11.51 1.70
C ARG A 23 1.60 -10.93 2.56
N HIS A 24 1.69 -9.61 2.70
CA HIS A 24 2.70 -8.97 3.53
C HIS A 24 2.52 -9.35 5.00
N ALA A 25 3.60 -9.76 5.67
CA ALA A 25 3.55 -10.24 7.07
C ALA A 25 2.95 -9.21 8.04
N GLY A 26 3.21 -7.93 7.80
CA GLY A 26 2.66 -6.82 8.59
C GLY A 26 1.20 -6.49 8.32
N TRP A 27 0.55 -7.12 7.34
CA TRP A 27 -0.80 -6.75 6.90
C TRP A 27 -1.82 -6.86 8.03
N LEU A 28 -1.82 -7.96 8.79
CA LEU A 28 -2.73 -8.12 9.92
C LEU A 28 -2.28 -7.35 11.16
N ALA A 29 -1.00 -6.98 11.26
CA ALA A 29 -0.41 -6.33 12.42
C ALA A 29 -0.64 -4.81 12.46
N SER A 30 -0.72 -4.13 11.31
CA SER A 30 -0.89 -2.67 11.25
C SER A 30 -2.21 -2.26 10.57
N SER A 31 -3.16 -1.75 11.37
CA SER A 31 -4.41 -1.17 10.87
C SER A 31 -4.17 0.14 10.10
N GLU A 32 -3.25 0.98 10.58
CA GLU A 32 -2.85 2.23 9.91
C GLU A 32 -2.18 1.97 8.55
N GLY A 33 -1.24 1.02 8.50
CA GLY A 33 -0.59 0.64 7.26
C GLY A 33 -1.58 0.15 6.20
N ARG A 34 -2.55 -0.66 6.62
CA ARG A 34 -3.68 -1.08 5.76
C ARG A 34 -4.51 0.09 5.28
N PHE A 35 -4.86 1.02 6.17
CA PHE A 35 -5.68 2.18 5.82
C PHE A 35 -5.01 3.00 4.71
N PHE A 36 -3.75 3.38 4.89
CA PHE A 36 -3.00 4.16 3.90
C PHE A 36 -2.84 3.43 2.56
N VAL A 37 -2.59 2.12 2.57
CA VAL A 37 -2.53 1.33 1.33
C VAL A 37 -3.88 1.29 0.62
N VAL A 38 -4.99 1.13 1.35
CA VAL A 38 -6.34 1.14 0.76
C VAL A 38 -6.70 2.52 0.21
N CYS A 39 -6.38 3.59 0.94
CA CYS A 39 -6.50 4.95 0.44
C CYS A 39 -5.67 5.15 -0.84
N GLY A 40 -4.45 4.63 -0.89
CA GLY A 40 -3.60 4.66 -2.09
C GLY A 40 -4.31 4.12 -3.33
N TYR A 41 -5.00 2.98 -3.23
CA TYR A 41 -5.75 2.42 -4.38
C TYR A 41 -6.87 3.35 -4.87
N ALA A 42 -7.62 3.97 -3.94
CA ALA A 42 -8.66 4.93 -4.31
C ALA A 42 -8.07 6.15 -5.01
N LEU A 43 -6.93 6.65 -4.53
CA LEU A 43 -6.22 7.78 -5.13
C LEU A 43 -5.70 7.44 -6.53
N VAL A 44 -5.20 6.22 -6.77
CA VAL A 44 -4.82 5.76 -8.12
C VAL A 44 -6.02 5.73 -9.06
N ALA A 45 -7.18 5.23 -8.61
CA ALA A 45 -8.39 5.21 -9.42
C ALA A 45 -8.84 6.64 -9.80
N ILE A 46 -8.79 7.58 -8.85
CA ILE A 46 -9.08 9.00 -9.10
C ILE A 46 -8.06 9.59 -10.09
N ALA A 47 -6.78 9.30 -9.92
CA ALA A 47 -5.71 9.76 -10.82
C ALA A 47 -5.93 9.25 -12.26
N ALA A 48 -6.24 7.96 -12.41
CA ALA A 48 -6.50 7.34 -13.71
C ALA A 48 -7.71 7.99 -14.41
N TYR A 49 -8.79 8.25 -13.67
CA TYR A 49 -9.96 8.96 -14.21
C TYR A 49 -9.59 10.34 -14.76
N TRP A 50 -8.86 11.16 -13.98
CA TRP A 50 -8.50 12.51 -14.41
C TRP A 50 -7.51 12.53 -15.58
N LEU A 51 -6.56 11.58 -15.61
CA LEU A 51 -5.62 11.44 -16.73
C LEU A 51 -6.30 11.00 -18.02
N GLU A 52 -7.32 10.14 -17.91
CA GLU A 52 -8.10 9.70 -19.06
C GLU A 52 -9.08 10.76 -19.56
N ALA A 53 -9.62 11.57 -18.64
CA ALA A 53 -10.47 12.70 -18.98
C ALA A 53 -9.69 13.89 -19.60
N ALA A 54 -8.37 13.94 -19.40
CA ALA A 54 -7.52 15.02 -19.88
C ALA A 54 -7.43 15.03 -21.43
N PRO A 55 -7.87 16.11 -22.10
CA PRO A 55 -7.81 16.20 -23.56
C PRO A 55 -6.38 16.27 -24.10
N THR A 56 -5.48 16.93 -23.36
CA THR A 56 -4.05 17.07 -23.67
C THR A 56 -3.23 17.14 -22.40
N THR A 57 -1.92 16.97 -22.51
CA THR A 57 -0.97 17.02 -21.39
C THR A 57 -0.74 18.42 -20.80
N SER A 58 -1.37 19.47 -21.34
CA SER A 58 -1.28 20.84 -20.84
C SER A 58 -2.54 21.32 -20.14
N THR A 59 -3.54 20.45 -19.99
CA THR A 59 -4.82 20.77 -19.36
C THR A 59 -4.77 20.64 -17.84
N TRP A 60 -5.70 21.29 -17.15
CA TRP A 60 -5.76 21.25 -15.69
C TRP A 60 -6.16 19.85 -15.18
N GLU A 61 -6.94 19.10 -15.95
CA GLU A 61 -7.30 17.71 -15.70
C GLU A 61 -6.04 16.83 -15.61
N TRP A 62 -5.09 17.03 -16.53
CA TRP A 62 -3.80 16.33 -16.49
C TRP A 62 -3.01 16.66 -15.22
N ALA A 63 -2.95 17.94 -14.83
CA ALA A 63 -2.28 18.34 -13.60
C ALA A 63 -2.95 17.72 -12.36
N PHE A 64 -4.28 17.67 -12.34
CA PHE A 64 -5.06 17.05 -11.26
C PHE A 64 -4.81 15.54 -11.16
N GLY A 65 -4.78 14.85 -12.30
CA GLY A 65 -4.45 13.43 -12.35
C GLY A 65 -3.06 13.12 -11.79
N ASN A 66 -2.05 13.92 -12.15
CA ASN A 66 -0.70 13.78 -11.60
C ASN A 66 -0.64 14.08 -10.10
N LEU A 67 -1.37 15.10 -9.63
CA LEU A 67 -1.46 15.43 -8.20
C LEU A 67 -2.01 14.25 -7.40
N TRP A 68 -3.10 13.63 -7.86
CA TRP A 68 -3.67 12.45 -7.22
C TRP A 68 -2.74 11.23 -7.31
N GLY A 69 -2.00 11.08 -8.42
CA GLY A 69 -0.96 10.05 -8.56
C GLY A 69 0.16 10.23 -7.53
N LEU A 70 0.61 11.46 -7.31
CA LEU A 70 1.60 11.78 -6.28
C LEU A 70 1.07 11.51 -4.87
N ALA A 71 -0.18 11.90 -4.60
CA ALA A 71 -0.84 11.60 -3.34
C ALA A 71 -0.95 10.09 -3.09
N ALA A 72 -1.27 9.30 -4.13
CA ALA A 72 -1.29 7.85 -4.05
C ALA A 72 0.09 7.28 -3.70
N MET A 73 1.16 7.77 -4.33
CA MET A 73 2.53 7.37 -4.04
C MET A 73 2.89 7.64 -2.57
N VAL A 74 2.57 8.83 -2.06
CA VAL A 74 2.80 9.18 -0.65
C VAL A 74 2.02 8.25 0.29
N ALA A 75 0.74 7.98 -0.02
CA ALA A 75 -0.08 7.06 0.76
C ALA A 75 0.52 5.65 0.80
N PHE A 76 1.02 5.14 -0.34
CA PHE A 76 1.68 3.83 -0.35
C PHE A 76 2.98 3.83 0.46
N VAL A 77 3.83 4.84 0.31
CA VAL A 77 5.10 4.94 1.06
C VAL A 77 4.84 4.95 2.57
N ILE A 78 3.89 5.75 3.03
CA ILE A 78 3.48 5.79 4.43
C ILE A 78 2.92 4.43 4.85
N GLY A 79 1.97 3.89 4.09
CA GLY A 79 1.32 2.62 4.40
C GLY A 79 2.30 1.45 4.54
N PHE A 80 3.21 1.28 3.59
CA PHE A 80 4.27 0.27 3.67
C PHE A 80 5.27 0.56 4.78
N GLY A 81 5.55 1.82 5.08
CA GLY A 81 6.35 2.21 6.23
C GLY A 81 5.75 1.71 7.56
N HIS A 82 4.44 1.88 7.76
CA HIS A 82 3.74 1.36 8.93
C HIS A 82 3.70 -0.18 8.97
N LEU A 83 3.49 -0.83 7.83
CA LEU A 83 3.52 -2.30 7.73
C LEU A 83 4.89 -2.87 8.13
N ASN A 84 5.97 -2.24 7.66
CA ASN A 84 7.35 -2.67 7.94
C ASN A 84 7.73 -2.43 9.41
N ARG A 85 7.31 -1.31 10.00
CA ARG A 85 7.53 -1.06 11.44
C ARG A 85 6.83 -2.09 12.31
N ALA A 86 5.57 -2.38 12.02
CA ALA A 86 4.83 -3.40 12.76
C ALA A 86 5.51 -4.78 12.66
N THR A 87 6.03 -5.17 11.49
CA THR A 87 6.79 -6.43 11.38
C THR A 87 8.09 -6.43 12.19
N ALA A 88 8.81 -5.31 12.22
CA ALA A 88 10.06 -5.19 12.97
C ALA A 88 9.81 -5.26 14.48
N GLU A 89 8.75 -4.61 14.97
CA GLU A 89 8.35 -4.65 16.39
C GLU A 89 7.98 -6.08 16.83
N HIS A 90 7.21 -6.81 16.02
CA HIS A 90 6.86 -8.19 16.34
C HIS A 90 8.08 -9.13 16.30
N ALA A 91 9.00 -8.93 15.35
CA ALA A 91 10.24 -9.71 15.29
C ALA A 91 11.12 -9.46 16.53
N TRP A 92 11.23 -8.21 16.97
CA TRP A 92 11.99 -7.86 18.18
C TRP A 92 11.37 -8.45 19.45
N ALA A 93 10.04 -8.38 19.58
CA ALA A 93 9.33 -8.99 20.70
C ALA A 93 9.52 -10.52 20.74
N ALA A 94 9.46 -11.20 19.59
CA ALA A 94 9.68 -12.64 19.50
C ALA A 94 11.10 -13.03 19.94
N GLN A 95 12.12 -12.27 19.51
CA GLN A 95 13.51 -12.50 19.92
C GLN A 95 13.73 -12.35 21.43
N GLN A 96 13.03 -11.41 22.09
CA GLN A 96 13.13 -11.27 23.54
C GLN A 96 12.56 -12.48 24.29
N VAL A 97 11.42 -13.01 23.83
CA VAL A 97 10.80 -14.20 24.42
C VAL A 97 11.71 -15.41 24.25
N GLU A 98 12.27 -15.62 23.05
CA GLU A 98 13.17 -16.73 22.76
C GLU A 98 14.47 -16.66 23.58
N ALA A 99 14.99 -15.44 23.81
CA ALA A 99 16.17 -15.23 24.65
C ALA A 99 15.92 -15.57 26.14
N ILE A 100 14.71 -15.31 26.65
CA ILE A 100 14.32 -15.68 28.02
C ILE A 100 14.25 -17.21 28.14
N GLU A 101 13.62 -17.90 27.19
CA GLU A 101 13.54 -19.37 27.18
C GLU A 101 14.93 -20.03 27.18
N HIS A 102 15.85 -19.52 26.36
CA HIS A 102 17.22 -20.03 26.32
C HIS A 102 18.01 -19.75 27.62
N SER A 103 17.79 -18.60 28.26
CA SER A 103 18.40 -18.28 29.55
C SER A 103 17.94 -19.22 30.66
N ASP A 104 16.64 -19.52 30.72
CA ASP A 104 16.06 -20.45 31.70
C ASP A 104 16.55 -21.89 31.48
N ALA A 105 16.72 -22.31 30.23
CA ALA A 105 17.25 -23.63 29.88
C ALA A 105 18.73 -23.79 30.25
N ALA A 106 19.54 -22.73 30.15
CA ALA A 106 20.96 -22.75 30.51
C ALA A 106 21.22 -22.68 32.02
N ALA A 107 20.24 -22.21 32.81
CA ALA A 107 20.33 -22.10 34.27
C ALA A 107 19.99 -23.40 35.02
N LYS A 108 19.65 -24.47 34.29
CA LYS A 108 19.18 -25.76 34.83
C LYS A 108 20.21 -26.86 34.60
#